data_AF-U6DH90-F1
#
_entry.id   AF-U6DH90-F1
#
_cell.length_a   1.000
_cell.length_b   1.000
_cell.length_c   1.000
_cell.angle_alpha   90.00
_cell.angle_beta   90.00
_cell.angle_gamma   90.00
#
_symmetry.space_group_name_H-M   'P 1'
#
loop_
_entity.id
_entity.type
_entity.pdbx_description
1 polymer ?
#
loop_
_entity_poly.entity_id
_entity_poly.type
_entity_poly.pdbx_seq_one_letter_code
_entity_poly.pdbx_strand_id
1 'polypeptide(L)'
;EEEEEETSDLRNKWHLVIDRLTVLFLKFLEYFHKMQVFVWWILELHIIKIVSSYIIWVSVKEVSLFNYVFLISWAFALPYAKLRRLASSVCTVWTCVIIVCKMLYQLQTIKPENFSVNCSLPNENQTNIPIHQLNKSQLYSAPIDPTEWVGLRKSSPLLVYLRNHLLMLAILAFEVTIYRHQEYYRGRNNLTAPVSKTIFHDITRLHLDDGLINCAKYFINYFFYKFGLETCFLMSVNVIGQRMDFYAMIHACWLIAVLYRRRRKAIAEIWPKYCCFLACIITFQYFICIGIPAAPCRDYPWRFKGASFNDNIIKWLYFPDFIVRPNPVF
;
A
#
# COMPACT_ATOMS: atom_id res chain seq x y z
N GLU A 1 70.52 -21.23 -12.56
CA GLU A 1 70.29 -19.97 -13.30
C GLU A 1 68.96 -19.99 -14.05
N GLU A 2 68.66 -20.96 -14.92
CA GLU A 2 67.34 -21.05 -15.61
C GLU A 2 66.12 -21.17 -14.67
N GLU A 3 66.18 -21.97 -13.59
CA GLU A 3 65.08 -22.08 -12.62
C GLU A 3 64.86 -20.80 -11.77
N GLU A 4 65.91 -20.00 -11.56
CA GLU A 4 65.79 -18.71 -10.85
C GLU A 4 65.21 -17.62 -11.75
N GLU A 5 65.49 -17.66 -13.06
CA GLU A 5 64.87 -16.75 -14.03
C GLU A 5 63.37 -17.04 -14.22
N GLU A 6 62.96 -18.31 -14.35
CA GLU A 6 61.54 -18.69 -14.48
C GLU A 6 60.70 -18.32 -13.25
N THR A 7 61.25 -18.52 -12.05
CA THR A 7 60.56 -18.16 -10.79
C THR A 7 60.45 -16.64 -10.62
N SER A 8 61.44 -15.87 -11.09
CA SER A 8 61.40 -14.41 -11.10
C SER A 8 60.36 -13.85 -12.09
N ASP A 9 60.24 -14.46 -13.28
CA ASP A 9 59.26 -14.08 -14.31
C ASP A 9 57.83 -14.44 -13.89
N LEU A 10 57.64 -15.60 -13.25
CA LEU A 10 56.36 -15.96 -12.61
C LEU A 10 55.97 -14.96 -11.52
N ARG A 11 56.91 -14.56 -10.64
CA ARG A 11 56.65 -13.57 -9.58
C ARG A 11 56.27 -12.20 -10.16
N ASN A 12 56.91 -11.77 -11.25
CA ASN A 12 56.55 -10.55 -11.97
C ASN A 12 55.16 -10.63 -12.62
N LYS A 13 54.79 -11.77 -13.22
CA LYS A 13 53.44 -11.99 -13.77
C LYS A 13 52.36 -11.94 -12.69
N TRP A 14 52.60 -12.55 -11.52
CA TRP A 14 51.69 -12.47 -10.37
C TRP A 14 51.54 -11.06 -9.84
N HIS A 15 52.62 -10.30 -9.71
CA HIS A 15 52.56 -8.87 -9.37
C HIS A 15 51.72 -8.08 -10.37
N LEU A 16 51.90 -8.32 -11.67
CA LEU A 16 51.15 -7.63 -12.73
C LEU A 16 49.66 -8.00 -12.74
N VAL A 17 49.33 -9.24 -12.40
CA VAL A 17 47.94 -9.69 -12.21
C VAL A 17 47.32 -9.04 -10.97
N ILE A 18 48.05 -8.95 -9.86
CA ILE A 18 47.61 -8.26 -8.63
C ILE A 18 47.38 -6.78 -8.90
N ASP A 19 48.27 -6.11 -9.63
CA ASP A 19 48.11 -4.70 -10.01
C ASP A 19 46.89 -4.48 -10.92
N ARG A 20 46.63 -5.37 -11.88
CA ARG A 20 45.41 -5.29 -12.70
C ARG A 20 44.14 -5.54 -11.88
N LEU A 21 44.17 -6.51 -10.96
CA LEU A 21 43.06 -6.80 -10.07
C LEU A 21 42.77 -5.65 -9.11
N THR A 22 43.79 -4.99 -8.57
CA THR A 22 43.60 -3.83 -7.68
C THR A 22 43.01 -2.65 -8.44
N VAL A 23 43.47 -2.36 -9.66
CA VAL A 23 42.87 -1.30 -10.51
C VAL A 23 41.41 -1.61 -10.84
N LEU A 24 41.10 -2.86 -11.21
CA LEU A 24 39.72 -3.30 -11.45
C LEU A 24 38.86 -3.19 -10.19
N PHE A 25 39.41 -3.54 -9.02
CA PHE A 25 38.73 -3.44 -7.74
C PHE A 25 38.44 -1.99 -7.35
N LEU A 26 39.40 -1.07 -7.55
CA LEU A 26 39.20 0.37 -7.32
C LEU A 26 38.11 0.93 -8.24
N LYS A 27 38.14 0.57 -9.53
CA LYS A 27 37.10 0.95 -10.49
C LYS A 27 35.74 0.39 -10.08
N PHE A 28 35.69 -0.86 -9.62
CA PHE A 28 34.48 -1.49 -9.09
C PHE A 28 33.94 -0.74 -7.86
N LEU A 29 34.79 -0.39 -6.90
CA LEU A 29 34.40 0.40 -5.73
C LEU A 29 33.85 1.77 -6.13
N GLU A 30 34.45 2.43 -7.11
CA GLU A 30 33.95 3.71 -7.62
C GLU A 30 32.55 3.56 -8.23
N TYR A 31 32.32 2.55 -9.08
CA TYR A 31 30.99 2.26 -9.62
C TYR A 31 30.00 1.88 -8.53
N PHE A 32 30.41 1.10 -7.54
CA PHE A 32 29.56 0.70 -6.43
C PHE A 32 29.12 1.90 -5.60
N HIS A 33 30.04 2.84 -5.30
CA HIS A 33 29.70 4.08 -4.62
C HIS A 33 28.74 4.96 -5.45
N LYS A 34 28.97 5.09 -6.76
CA LYS A 34 28.05 5.82 -7.65
C LYS A 34 26.66 5.17 -7.67
N MET A 35 26.59 3.84 -7.75
CA MET A 35 25.35 3.09 -7.68
C MET A 35 24.64 3.24 -6.33
N GLN A 36 25.39 3.22 -5.22
CA GLN A 36 24.84 3.38 -3.87
C GLN A 36 24.17 4.75 -3.72
N VAL A 37 24.85 5.84 -4.10
CA VAL A 37 24.28 7.20 -4.07
C VAL A 37 23.04 7.30 -4.96
N PHE A 38 23.08 6.69 -6.14
CA PHE A 38 21.94 6.64 -7.06
C PHE A 38 20.73 5.90 -6.47
N VAL A 39 20.94 4.75 -5.81
CA VAL A 39 19.87 3.98 -5.15
C VAL A 39 19.26 4.80 -4.02
N TRP A 40 20.06 5.43 -3.15
CA TRP A 40 19.55 6.29 -2.09
C TRP A 40 18.75 7.47 -2.63
N TRP A 41 19.17 8.04 -3.76
CA TRP A 41 18.44 9.12 -4.43
C TRP A 41 17.07 8.66 -4.95
N ILE A 42 17.02 7.53 -5.64
CA ILE A 42 15.74 6.95 -6.11
C ILE A 42 14.82 6.63 -4.92
N LEU A 43 15.38 6.06 -3.85
CA LEU A 43 14.62 5.76 -2.65
C LEU A 43 14.00 7.03 -2.04
N GLU A 44 14.75 8.12 -1.89
CA GLU A 44 14.21 9.39 -1.37
C GLU A 44 13.04 9.91 -2.21
N LEU A 45 13.10 9.75 -3.54
CA LEU A 45 12.06 10.20 -4.46
C LEU A 45 10.79 9.32 -4.39
N HIS A 46 10.93 8.01 -4.22
CA HIS A 46 9.84 7.05 -4.39
C HIS A 46 9.34 6.40 -3.09
N ILE A 47 10.02 6.62 -1.95
CA ILE A 47 9.72 5.94 -0.69
C ILE A 47 8.26 6.08 -0.25
N ILE A 48 7.68 7.28 -0.38
CA ILE A 48 6.27 7.53 -0.01
C ILE A 48 5.30 6.62 -0.77
N LYS A 49 5.57 6.35 -2.06
CA LYS A 49 4.71 5.46 -2.88
C LYS A 49 4.83 4.01 -2.41
N ILE A 50 6.05 3.58 -2.06
CA ILE A 50 6.33 2.23 -1.58
C ILE A 50 5.64 2.01 -0.22
N VAL A 51 5.85 2.93 0.74
CA VAL A 51 5.26 2.88 2.08
C VAL A 51 3.73 2.87 1.98
N SER A 52 3.13 3.83 1.26
CA SER A 52 1.67 3.90 1.13
C SER A 52 1.07 2.68 0.46
N SER A 53 1.70 2.17 -0.62
CA SER A 53 1.21 0.99 -1.34
C SER A 53 1.26 -0.25 -0.46
N TYR A 54 2.33 -0.42 0.32
CA TYR A 54 2.46 -1.57 1.22
C TYR A 54 1.41 -1.52 2.34
N ILE A 55 1.20 -0.35 2.94
CA ILE A 55 0.23 -0.17 4.03
C ILE A 55 -1.21 -0.43 3.56
N ILE A 56 -1.58 0.07 2.38
CA ILE A 56 -2.90 -0.22 1.80
C ILE A 56 -3.04 -1.72 1.49
N TRP A 57 -1.98 -2.35 0.95
CA TRP A 57 -1.98 -3.80 0.71
C TRP A 57 -2.17 -4.62 1.99
N VAL A 58 -1.48 -4.27 3.09
CA VAL A 58 -1.68 -4.92 4.40
C VAL A 58 -3.11 -4.74 4.89
N SER A 59 -3.65 -3.51 4.78
CA SER A 59 -5.00 -3.18 5.25
C SER A 59 -6.08 -3.95 4.49
N VAL A 60 -5.89 -4.17 3.18
CA VAL A 60 -6.78 -4.97 2.32
C VAL A 60 -6.64 -6.47 2.58
N LYS A 61 -5.42 -6.94 2.90
CA LYS A 61 -5.16 -8.37 3.13
C LYS A 61 -5.80 -8.88 4.42
N GLU A 62 -5.84 -8.05 5.46
CA GLU A 62 -6.51 -8.33 6.73
C GLU A 62 -7.47 -7.18 7.04
N VAL A 63 -8.74 -7.35 6.66
CA VAL A 63 -9.78 -6.36 6.97
C VAL A 63 -10.08 -6.43 8.46
N SER A 64 -9.84 -5.33 9.17
CA SER A 64 -10.11 -5.23 10.61
C SER A 64 -10.25 -3.78 11.06
N LEU A 65 -10.88 -3.57 12.21
CA LEU A 65 -10.99 -2.23 12.79
C LEU A 65 -9.62 -1.60 13.05
N PHE A 66 -8.64 -2.38 13.55
CA PHE A 66 -7.29 -1.88 13.80
C PHE A 66 -6.61 -1.35 12.53
N ASN A 67 -6.79 -2.03 11.39
CA ASN A 67 -6.18 -1.61 10.14
C ASN A 67 -6.88 -0.41 9.48
N TYR A 68 -8.09 -0.05 9.92
CA TYR A 68 -8.81 1.12 9.41
C TYR A 68 -8.06 2.44 9.62
N VAL A 69 -7.36 2.57 10.76
CA VAL A 69 -6.54 3.74 11.10
C VAL A 69 -5.45 3.96 10.05
N PHE A 70 -4.83 2.89 9.56
CA PHE A 70 -3.80 2.97 8.52
C PHE A 70 -4.35 3.47 7.19
N LEU A 71 -5.52 2.95 6.80
CA LEU A 71 -6.18 3.34 5.57
C LEU A 71 -6.58 4.82 5.60
N ILE A 72 -7.22 5.30 6.68
CA ILE A 72 -7.55 6.72 6.84
C ILE A 72 -6.28 7.56 6.76
N SER A 73 -5.25 7.21 7.54
CA SER A 73 -4.01 7.99 7.61
C SER A 73 -3.39 8.19 6.23
N TRP A 74 -3.28 7.13 5.42
CA TRP A 74 -2.65 7.22 4.09
C TRP A 74 -3.59 7.68 2.98
N ALA A 75 -4.89 7.41 3.05
CA ALA A 75 -5.88 7.93 2.09
C ALA A 75 -5.89 9.46 2.08
N PHE A 76 -5.76 10.10 3.24
CA PHE A 76 -5.71 11.56 3.36
C PHE A 76 -4.28 12.13 3.23
N ALA A 77 -3.23 11.41 3.64
CA ALA A 77 -1.85 11.91 3.51
C ALA A 77 -1.32 11.96 2.07
N LEU A 78 -1.83 11.12 1.17
CA LEU A 78 -1.43 11.13 -0.23
C LEU A 78 -1.80 12.46 -0.93
N PRO A 79 -3.07 12.92 -0.93
CA PRO A 79 -3.45 14.20 -1.50
C PRO A 79 -2.93 15.39 -0.69
N TYR A 80 -2.93 15.31 0.65
CA TYR A 80 -2.51 16.41 1.52
C TYR A 80 -1.10 16.20 2.04
N ALA A 81 -0.10 16.63 1.26
CA ALA A 81 1.32 16.39 1.54
C ALA A 81 1.79 16.86 2.93
N LYS A 82 1.15 17.87 3.52
CA LYS A 82 1.45 18.36 4.88
C LYS A 82 1.21 17.29 5.96
N LEU A 83 0.27 16.37 5.72
CA LEU A 83 -0.10 15.31 6.66
C LEU A 83 0.84 14.09 6.60
N ARG A 84 1.71 13.96 5.59
CA ARG A 84 2.56 12.76 5.39
C ARG A 84 3.44 12.43 6.58
N ARG A 85 4.08 13.45 7.18
CA ARG A 85 4.92 13.26 8.37
C ARG A 85 4.10 12.76 9.57
N LEU A 86 2.91 13.33 9.76
CA LEU A 86 2.00 12.91 10.84
C LEU A 86 1.49 11.49 10.60
N ALA A 87 1.06 11.18 9.37
CA ALA A 87 0.56 9.85 9.02
C ALA A 87 1.63 8.76 9.21
N SER A 88 2.87 9.00 8.78
CA SER A 88 3.97 8.05 9.01
C SER A 88 4.17 7.80 10.52
N SER A 89 4.25 8.86 11.34
CA SER A 89 4.40 8.75 12.79
C SER A 89 3.23 8.01 13.47
N VAL A 90 1.98 8.35 13.12
CA VAL A 90 0.78 7.69 13.64
C VAL A 90 0.78 6.21 13.26
N CYS A 91 1.09 5.87 12.01
CA CYS A 91 1.17 4.49 11.56
C CYS A 91 2.28 3.72 12.29
N THR A 92 3.44 4.31 12.56
CA THR A 92 4.52 3.66 13.31
C THR A 92 4.07 3.30 14.72
N VAL A 93 3.54 4.27 15.47
CA VAL A 93 3.07 4.04 16.84
C VAL A 93 1.94 3.00 16.86
N TRP A 94 0.97 3.14 15.97
CA TRP A 94 -0.17 2.23 15.91
C TRP A 94 0.23 0.80 15.50
N THR A 95 1.22 0.66 14.62
CA THR A 95 1.77 -0.66 14.27
C THR A 95 2.38 -1.35 15.48
N CYS A 96 3.15 -0.63 16.30
CA CYS A 96 3.72 -1.16 17.53
C CYS A 96 2.62 -1.59 18.51
N VAL A 97 1.58 -0.77 18.67
CA VAL A 97 0.41 -1.10 19.51
C VAL A 97 -0.24 -2.40 19.04
N ILE A 98 -0.53 -2.54 17.74
CA ILE A 98 -1.13 -3.75 17.18
C ILE A 98 -0.24 -4.98 17.43
N ILE A 99 1.07 -4.87 17.20
CA ILE A 99 2.01 -5.99 17.43
C ILE A 99 1.93 -6.44 18.89
N VAL A 100 2.00 -5.51 19.84
CA VAL A 100 1.90 -5.81 21.29
C VAL A 100 0.56 -6.45 21.61
N CYS A 101 -0.56 -5.91 21.12
CA CYS A 101 -1.89 -6.48 21.34
C CYS A 101 -2.02 -7.90 20.76
N LYS A 102 -1.53 -8.13 19.53
CA LYS A 102 -1.54 -9.44 18.89
C LYS A 102 -0.68 -10.47 19.62
N MET A 103 0.48 -10.05 20.14
CA MET A 103 1.36 -10.90 20.96
C MET A 103 0.72 -11.25 22.31
N LEU A 104 0.15 -10.27 23.00
CA LEU A 104 -0.53 -10.46 24.28
C LEU A 104 -1.73 -11.40 24.12
N TYR A 105 -2.48 -11.28 23.02
CA TYR A 105 -3.63 -12.16 22.73
C TYR A 105 -3.24 -13.64 22.53
N GLN A 106 -1.97 -13.95 22.23
CA GLN A 106 -1.52 -15.35 22.12
C GLN A 106 -1.28 -16.04 23.45
N LEU A 107 -1.26 -15.31 24.58
CA LEU A 107 -1.02 -15.92 25.90
C LEU A 107 -2.03 -17.05 26.20
N GLN A 108 -1.56 -18.09 26.87
CA GLN A 108 -2.39 -19.25 27.22
C GLN A 108 -3.52 -18.89 28.19
N THR A 109 -3.35 -17.82 28.98
CA THR A 109 -4.36 -17.30 29.91
C THR A 109 -5.64 -16.86 29.21
N ILE A 110 -5.55 -16.37 27.97
CA ILE A 110 -6.72 -15.94 27.20
C ILE A 110 -7.29 -17.17 26.49
N LYS A 111 -8.50 -17.60 26.86
CA LYS A 111 -9.22 -18.70 26.20
C LYS A 111 -10.39 -18.13 25.40
N PRO A 112 -10.34 -18.15 24.04
CA PRO A 112 -11.42 -17.61 23.21
C PRO A 112 -12.78 -18.28 23.50
N GLU A 113 -12.77 -19.56 23.86
CA GLU A 113 -13.95 -20.34 24.23
C GLU A 113 -14.79 -19.71 25.37
N ASN A 114 -14.16 -18.93 26.26
CA ASN A 114 -14.88 -18.27 27.36
C ASN A 114 -15.58 -16.97 26.90
N PHE A 115 -15.16 -16.41 25.78
CA PHE A 115 -15.65 -15.13 25.24
C PHE A 115 -16.44 -15.29 23.94
N SER A 116 -16.41 -16.48 23.35
CA SER A 116 -17.10 -16.76 22.10
C SER A 116 -18.62 -16.76 22.30
N VAL A 117 -19.34 -16.26 21.30
CA VAL A 117 -20.80 -16.15 21.32
C VAL A 117 -21.38 -17.06 20.25
N ASN A 118 -22.26 -17.97 20.66
CA ASN A 118 -23.03 -18.80 19.74
C ASN A 118 -24.35 -18.11 19.40
N CYS A 119 -24.52 -17.72 18.14
CA CYS A 119 -25.80 -17.17 17.69
C CYS A 119 -26.81 -18.29 17.42
N SER A 120 -28.01 -18.14 17.98
CA SER A 120 -29.14 -19.03 17.70
C SER A 120 -29.64 -18.85 16.27
N LEU A 121 -30.00 -19.95 15.62
CA LEU A 121 -30.61 -19.92 14.29
C LEU A 121 -31.93 -19.12 14.32
N PRO A 122 -32.17 -18.24 13.34
CA PRO A 122 -33.42 -17.51 13.22
C PRO A 122 -34.56 -18.43 12.79
N ASN A 123 -35.79 -18.11 13.22
CA ASN A 123 -36.99 -18.81 12.77
C ASN A 123 -37.32 -18.42 11.31
N GLU A 124 -38.03 -19.28 10.57
CA GLU A 124 -38.48 -19.01 9.18
C GLU A 124 -39.31 -17.71 9.05
N ASN A 125 -39.90 -17.23 10.16
CA ASN A 125 -40.65 -15.98 10.19
C ASN A 125 -39.79 -14.72 10.34
N GLN A 126 -38.48 -14.85 10.53
CA GLN A 126 -37.57 -13.72 10.79
C GLN A 126 -36.69 -13.38 9.59
N THR A 127 -36.35 -14.36 8.74
CA THR A 127 -35.43 -14.19 7.62
C THR A 127 -36.01 -14.72 6.31
N ASN A 128 -35.61 -14.11 5.19
CA ASN A 128 -35.95 -14.59 3.84
C ASN A 128 -34.98 -15.66 3.32
N ILE A 129 -33.93 -15.98 4.09
CA ILE A 129 -32.88 -16.91 3.68
C ILE A 129 -33.28 -18.35 4.05
N PRO A 130 -33.22 -19.31 3.11
CA PRO A 130 -33.42 -20.73 3.42
C PRO A 130 -32.42 -21.22 4.47
N ILE A 131 -32.87 -22.04 5.43
CA ILE A 131 -32.05 -22.52 6.56
C ILE A 131 -30.75 -23.18 6.08
N HIS A 132 -30.79 -23.92 4.96
CA HIS A 132 -29.60 -24.57 4.38
C HIS A 132 -28.49 -23.58 3.95
N GLN A 133 -28.82 -22.32 3.67
CA GLN A 133 -27.86 -21.28 3.29
C GLN A 133 -27.30 -20.53 4.49
N LEU A 134 -27.97 -20.58 5.64
CA LEU A 134 -27.52 -19.90 6.86
C LEU A 134 -26.18 -20.44 7.35
N ASN A 135 -25.87 -21.73 7.12
CA ASN A 135 -24.57 -22.31 7.45
C ASN A 135 -23.39 -21.67 6.69
N LYS A 136 -23.64 -20.95 5.59
CA LYS A 136 -22.62 -20.18 4.87
C LYS A 136 -22.35 -18.82 5.50
N SER A 137 -23.27 -18.33 6.35
CA SER A 137 -23.11 -17.06 7.05
C SER A 137 -22.07 -17.18 8.16
N GLN A 138 -21.23 -16.16 8.28
CA GLN A 138 -20.29 -16.05 9.39
C GLN A 138 -20.96 -16.11 10.77
N LEU A 139 -22.23 -15.69 10.88
CA LEU A 139 -22.97 -15.69 12.15
C LEU A 139 -23.34 -17.08 12.66
N TYR A 140 -23.56 -18.03 11.74
CA TYR A 140 -24.15 -19.34 12.08
C TYR A 140 -23.23 -20.51 11.76
N SER A 141 -22.10 -20.29 11.07
CA SER A 141 -21.14 -21.34 10.72
C SER A 141 -20.30 -21.83 11.90
N ALA A 142 -19.97 -20.93 12.84
CA ALA A 142 -19.07 -21.20 13.96
C ALA A 142 -19.35 -20.23 15.12
N PRO A 143 -18.90 -20.56 16.36
CA PRO A 143 -18.87 -19.60 17.46
C PRO A 143 -18.14 -18.32 17.05
N ILE A 144 -18.71 -17.17 17.39
CA ILE A 144 -18.17 -15.87 17.01
C ILE A 144 -17.23 -15.37 18.09
N ASP A 145 -15.98 -15.12 17.72
CA ASP A 145 -15.03 -14.41 18.58
C ASP A 145 -15.18 -12.89 18.35
N PRO A 146 -15.65 -12.10 19.35
CA PRO A 146 -15.84 -10.66 19.18
C PRO A 146 -14.55 -9.91 18.82
N THR A 147 -13.40 -10.47 19.20
CA THR A 147 -12.08 -9.89 18.98
C THR A 147 -11.60 -10.03 17.54
N GLU A 148 -12.15 -10.96 16.75
CA GLU A 148 -11.74 -11.15 15.35
C GLU A 148 -12.13 -9.94 14.50
N TRP A 149 -13.31 -9.37 14.74
CA TRP A 149 -13.77 -8.13 14.09
C TRP A 149 -12.82 -6.94 14.37
N VAL A 150 -12.27 -6.88 15.58
CA VAL A 150 -11.28 -5.86 15.97
C VAL A 150 -9.94 -6.08 15.25
N GLY A 151 -9.58 -7.34 14.97
CA GLY A 151 -8.34 -7.75 14.30
C GLY A 151 -7.43 -8.64 15.15
N LEU A 152 -7.96 -9.26 16.21
CA LEU A 152 -7.22 -10.16 17.10
C LEU A 152 -7.75 -11.59 16.95
N ARG A 153 -6.86 -12.50 16.55
CA ARG A 153 -7.14 -13.93 16.48
C ARG A 153 -5.99 -14.75 17.06
N LYS A 154 -6.29 -15.92 17.60
CA LYS A 154 -5.25 -16.90 17.95
C LYS A 154 -4.75 -17.56 16.67
N SER A 155 -3.43 -17.64 16.52
CA SER A 155 -2.81 -18.23 15.33
C SER A 155 -1.48 -18.86 15.68
N SER A 156 -1.26 -20.07 15.21
CA SER A 156 0.03 -20.76 15.24
C SER A 156 0.44 -21.06 13.79
N PRO A 157 1.63 -20.62 13.31
CA PRO A 157 2.71 -19.95 14.03
C PRO A 157 2.58 -18.42 14.14
N LEU A 158 3.00 -17.85 15.27
CA LEU A 158 2.91 -16.40 15.59
C LEU A 158 3.62 -15.50 14.57
N LEU A 159 4.80 -15.91 14.11
CA LEU A 159 5.61 -15.08 13.19
C LEU A 159 4.89 -14.83 11.86
N VAL A 160 4.15 -15.82 11.35
CA VAL A 160 3.37 -15.66 10.10
C VAL A 160 2.23 -14.66 10.30
N TYR A 161 1.62 -14.65 11.49
CA TYR A 161 0.55 -13.72 11.83
C TYR A 161 1.05 -12.27 11.99
N LEU A 162 2.25 -12.07 12.54
CA LEU A 162 2.86 -10.75 12.74
C LEU A 162 3.66 -10.24 11.54
N ARG A 163 4.03 -11.11 10.59
CA ARG A 163 4.94 -10.80 9.47
C ARG A 163 4.58 -9.50 8.75
N ASN A 164 3.30 -9.29 8.45
CA ASN A 164 2.85 -8.12 7.70
C ASN A 164 3.06 -6.82 8.51
N HIS A 165 2.72 -6.83 9.81
CA HIS A 165 2.91 -5.68 10.70
C HIS A 165 4.39 -5.42 11.00
N LEU A 166 5.22 -6.47 11.12
CA LEU A 166 6.68 -6.34 11.28
C LEU A 166 7.35 -5.72 10.04
N LEU A 167 6.99 -6.20 8.84
CA LEU A 167 7.48 -5.63 7.58
C LEU A 167 6.99 -4.18 7.40
N MET A 168 5.76 -3.87 7.81
CA MET A 168 5.24 -2.50 7.79
C MET A 168 6.07 -1.59 8.70
N LEU A 169 6.39 -2.04 9.92
CA LEU A 169 7.25 -1.30 10.83
C LEU A 169 8.67 -1.11 10.26
N ALA A 170 9.24 -2.15 9.65
CA ALA A 170 10.54 -2.07 9.00
C ALA A 170 10.56 -1.05 7.85
N ILE A 171 9.52 -1.02 7.01
CA ILE A 171 9.39 -0.07 5.89
C ILE A 171 9.23 1.37 6.41
N LEU A 172 8.45 1.59 7.47
CA LEU A 172 8.30 2.90 8.11
C LEU A 172 9.63 3.37 8.76
N ALA A 173 10.37 2.49 9.41
CA ALA A 173 11.70 2.82 9.94
C ALA A 173 12.70 3.12 8.81
N PHE A 174 12.62 2.37 7.71
CA PHE A 174 13.45 2.58 6.54
C PHE A 174 13.15 3.93 5.85
N GLU A 175 11.88 4.37 5.83
CA GLU A 175 11.50 5.71 5.37
C GLU A 175 12.27 6.81 6.10
N VAL A 176 12.23 6.79 7.43
CA VAL A 176 12.95 7.78 8.25
C VAL A 176 14.46 7.65 8.06
N THR A 177 14.97 6.42 7.93
CA THR A 177 16.39 6.16 7.67
C THR A 177 16.86 6.78 6.37
N ILE A 178 16.09 6.65 5.28
CA ILE A 178 16.41 7.29 3.99
C ILE A 178 16.49 8.81 4.14
N TYR A 179 15.50 9.44 4.77
CA TYR A 179 15.50 10.89 4.94
C TYR A 179 16.69 11.37 5.77
N ARG A 180 17.03 10.67 6.85
CA ARG A 180 18.19 11.01 7.69
C ARG A 180 19.52 10.75 7.00
N HIS A 181 19.65 9.66 6.25
CA HIS A 181 20.84 9.36 5.46
C HIS A 181 21.10 10.47 4.44
N GLN A 182 20.06 10.93 3.75
CA GLN A 182 20.16 12.02 2.76
C GLN A 182 20.51 13.37 3.39
N GLU A 183 19.93 13.68 4.54
CA GLU A 183 20.26 14.89 5.31
C GLU A 183 21.73 14.87 5.76
N TYR A 184 22.21 13.73 6.28
CA TYR A 184 23.61 13.55 6.68
C TYR A 184 24.56 13.65 5.48
N TYR A 185 24.26 12.99 4.36
CA TYR A 185 25.06 13.04 3.13
C TYR A 185 25.21 14.48 2.61
N ARG A 186 24.12 15.25 2.63
CA ARG A 186 24.12 16.68 2.25
C ARG A 186 24.96 17.53 3.20
N GLY A 187 24.79 17.33 4.51
CA GLY A 187 25.55 18.06 5.52
C GLY A 187 27.05 17.81 5.46
N ARG A 188 27.46 16.55 5.25
CA ARG A 188 28.89 16.20 5.15
C ARG A 188 29.57 16.76 3.90
N ASN A 189 28.83 16.82 2.78
CA ASN A 189 29.37 17.24 1.48
C ASN A 189 29.06 18.70 1.15
N ASN A 190 28.49 19.47 2.08
CA ASN A 190 28.03 20.86 1.86
C ASN A 190 27.13 21.02 0.62
N LEU A 191 26.25 20.03 0.38
CA LEU A 191 25.32 20.04 -0.75
C LEU A 191 23.94 20.57 -0.30
N THR A 192 23.31 21.35 -1.16
CA THR A 192 21.91 21.77 -0.97
C THR A 192 20.95 20.71 -1.51
N ALA A 193 19.73 20.64 -0.95
CA ALA A 193 18.69 19.81 -1.54
C ALA A 193 18.40 20.26 -2.98
N PRO A 194 18.44 19.37 -3.99
CA PRO A 194 18.21 19.74 -5.37
C PRO A 194 16.78 20.24 -5.56
N VAL A 195 16.64 21.38 -6.25
CA VAL A 195 15.34 22.02 -6.52
C VAL A 195 14.51 21.14 -7.47
N SER A 196 15.16 20.57 -8.48
CA SER A 196 14.57 19.59 -9.39
C SER A 196 14.70 18.19 -8.80
N LYS A 197 13.57 17.59 -8.40
CA LYS A 197 13.48 16.20 -7.91
C LYS A 197 13.51 15.19 -9.08
N THR A 198 14.57 15.25 -9.89
CA THR A 198 14.75 14.48 -11.12
C THR A 198 15.92 13.50 -11.02
N ILE A 199 15.95 12.49 -11.88
CA ILE A 199 17.02 11.49 -11.88
C ILE A 199 18.24 12.04 -12.64
N PHE A 200 18.02 12.49 -13.87
CA PHE A 200 19.06 13.10 -14.72
C PHE A 200 19.00 14.63 -14.60
N HIS A 201 19.94 15.23 -13.88
CA HIS A 201 19.91 16.67 -13.59
C HIS A 201 20.37 17.54 -14.78
N ASP A 202 21.10 16.94 -15.71
CA ASP A 202 21.61 17.53 -16.96
C ASP A 202 20.54 17.68 -18.05
N ILE A 203 19.48 16.86 -18.01
CA ILE A 203 18.48 16.83 -19.08
C ILE A 203 17.34 17.80 -18.84
N THR A 204 17.25 18.78 -19.72
CA THR A 204 16.19 19.81 -19.76
C THR A 204 15.31 19.64 -21.01
N ARG A 205 14.30 20.51 -21.17
CA ARG A 205 13.44 20.51 -22.36
C ARG A 205 14.20 20.80 -23.67
N LEU A 206 15.31 21.54 -23.59
CA LEU A 206 16.14 21.86 -24.76
C LEU A 206 16.75 20.60 -25.36
N HIS A 207 17.17 19.66 -24.50
CA HIS A 207 17.82 18.42 -24.92
C HIS A 207 16.87 17.33 -25.42
N LEU A 208 15.56 17.58 -25.43
CA LEU A 208 14.57 16.61 -25.87
C LEU A 208 14.77 16.21 -27.34
N ASP A 209 15.08 17.20 -28.18
CA ASP A 209 15.09 17.06 -29.63
C ASP A 209 16.51 16.76 -30.18
N ASP A 210 17.52 16.69 -29.31
CA ASP A 210 18.93 16.45 -29.67
C ASP A 210 19.24 14.98 -30.04
N GLY A 211 18.41 14.03 -29.60
CA GLY A 211 18.59 12.61 -29.93
C GLY A 211 17.74 11.65 -29.09
N LEU A 212 17.66 10.39 -29.54
CA LEU A 212 16.78 9.37 -28.94
C LEU A 212 17.12 9.09 -27.45
N ILE A 213 18.40 9.06 -27.09
CA ILE A 213 18.84 8.81 -25.70
C ILE A 213 18.43 9.98 -24.79
N ASN A 214 18.64 11.22 -25.23
CA ASN A 214 18.26 12.40 -24.45
C ASN A 214 16.74 12.52 -24.33
N CYS A 215 16.01 12.15 -25.38
CA CYS A 215 14.56 12.02 -25.36
C CYS A 215 14.07 10.98 -24.33
N ALA A 216 14.67 9.79 -24.29
CA ALA A 216 14.36 8.78 -23.30
C ALA A 216 14.63 9.25 -21.86
N LYS A 217 15.79 9.88 -21.61
CA LYS A 217 16.12 10.47 -20.30
C LYS A 217 15.14 11.57 -19.89
N TYR A 218 14.72 12.42 -20.83
CA TYR A 218 13.73 13.46 -20.58
C TYR A 218 12.39 12.86 -20.15
N PHE A 219 11.91 11.83 -20.86
CA PHE A 219 10.68 11.16 -20.47
C PHE A 219 10.80 10.45 -19.12
N ILE A 220 11.91 9.78 -18.80
CA ILE A 220 12.11 9.19 -17.47
C ILE A 220 11.95 10.24 -16.35
N ASN A 221 12.48 11.46 -16.54
CA ASN A 221 12.34 12.54 -15.57
C ASN A 221 10.92 13.14 -15.51
N TYR A 222 10.29 13.38 -16.66
CA TYR A 222 9.09 14.23 -16.77
C TYR A 222 7.84 13.50 -17.30
N PHE A 223 7.83 12.17 -17.34
CA PHE A 223 6.70 11.38 -17.86
C PHE A 223 5.38 11.77 -17.20
N PHE A 224 5.30 11.66 -15.87
CA PHE A 224 4.09 11.98 -15.12
C PHE A 224 3.80 13.50 -15.09
N TYR A 225 4.82 14.34 -15.27
CA TYR A 225 4.63 15.78 -15.40
C TYR A 225 3.91 16.14 -16.72
N LYS A 226 4.20 15.41 -17.81
CA LYS A 226 3.59 15.65 -19.13
C LYS A 226 2.26 14.92 -19.34
N PHE A 227 2.18 13.66 -18.93
CA PHE A 227 1.05 12.76 -19.19
C PHE A 227 0.24 12.41 -17.92
N GLY A 228 0.36 13.22 -16.86
CA GLY A 228 -0.24 12.92 -15.55
C GLY A 228 -1.76 12.79 -15.59
N LEU A 229 -2.46 13.73 -16.25
CA LEU A 229 -3.93 13.69 -16.35
C LEU A 229 -4.40 12.49 -17.17
N GLU A 230 -3.75 12.25 -18.31
CA GLU A 230 -4.05 11.15 -19.21
C GLU A 230 -3.88 9.79 -18.50
N THR A 231 -2.81 9.66 -17.71
CA THR A 231 -2.57 8.47 -16.87
C THR A 231 -3.63 8.33 -15.78
N CYS A 232 -4.00 9.40 -15.08
CA CYS A 232 -5.03 9.36 -14.05
C CYS A 232 -6.42 8.98 -14.61
N PHE A 233 -6.77 9.46 -15.80
CA PHE A 233 -8.02 9.08 -16.46
C PHE A 233 -7.99 7.61 -16.90
N LEU A 234 -6.88 7.13 -17.45
CA LEU A 234 -6.72 5.72 -17.79
C LEU A 234 -6.87 4.82 -16.56
N MET A 235 -6.25 5.19 -15.43
CA MET A 235 -6.40 4.45 -14.17
C MET A 235 -7.84 4.49 -13.64
N SER A 236 -8.56 5.60 -13.80
CA SER A 236 -9.96 5.71 -13.38
C SER A 236 -10.87 4.82 -14.25
N VAL A 237 -10.64 4.77 -15.56
CA VAL A 237 -11.33 3.86 -16.48
C VAL A 237 -11.02 2.40 -16.14
N ASN A 238 -9.77 2.09 -15.78
CA ASN A 238 -9.40 0.75 -15.33
C ASN A 238 -10.16 0.33 -14.07
N VAL A 239 -10.29 1.21 -13.07
CA VAL A 239 -11.10 0.94 -11.86
C VAL A 239 -12.56 0.66 -12.22
N ILE A 240 -13.15 1.48 -13.11
CA ILE A 240 -14.53 1.30 -13.56
C ILE A 240 -14.71 -0.05 -14.26
N GLY A 241 -13.80 -0.40 -15.17
CA GLY A 241 -13.86 -1.64 -15.96
C GLY A 241 -13.57 -2.90 -15.16
N GLN A 242 -12.72 -2.84 -14.13
CA GLN A 242 -12.42 -4.01 -13.29
C GLN A 242 -13.48 -4.26 -12.22
N ARG A 243 -14.06 -3.21 -11.62
CA ARG A 243 -15.05 -3.36 -10.54
C ARG A 243 -16.45 -3.70 -11.04
N MET A 244 -16.94 -2.98 -12.06
CA MET A 244 -18.28 -3.16 -12.64
C MET A 244 -19.44 -3.19 -11.62
N ASP A 245 -19.31 -2.44 -10.52
CA ASP A 245 -20.25 -2.36 -9.39
C ASP A 245 -20.90 -0.97 -9.26
N PHE A 246 -21.73 -0.77 -8.22
CA PHE A 246 -22.35 0.52 -7.95
C PHE A 246 -21.31 1.65 -7.73
N TYR A 247 -20.18 1.35 -7.09
CA TYR A 247 -19.11 2.34 -6.89
C TYR A 247 -18.40 2.70 -8.20
N ALA A 248 -18.28 1.78 -9.15
CA ALA A 248 -17.81 2.06 -10.49
C ALA A 248 -18.69 3.11 -11.18
N MET A 249 -20.02 3.07 -11.00
CA MET A 249 -20.92 4.09 -11.51
C MET A 249 -20.64 5.46 -10.86
N ILE A 250 -20.41 5.53 -9.55
CA ILE A 250 -20.06 6.78 -8.86
C ILE A 250 -18.74 7.35 -9.40
N HIS A 251 -17.72 6.50 -9.59
CA HIS A 251 -16.45 6.91 -10.21
C HIS A 251 -16.65 7.41 -11.64
N ALA A 252 -17.50 6.77 -12.44
CA ALA A 252 -17.83 7.20 -13.78
C ALA A 252 -18.53 8.57 -13.80
N CYS A 253 -19.49 8.81 -12.90
CA CYS A 253 -20.15 10.10 -12.77
C CYS A 253 -19.16 11.23 -12.46
N TRP A 254 -18.24 11.01 -11.51
CA TRP A 254 -17.19 11.99 -11.20
C TRP A 254 -16.21 12.17 -12.35
N LEU A 255 -15.82 11.10 -13.04
CA LEU A 255 -14.95 11.19 -14.21
C LEU A 255 -15.59 12.03 -15.32
N ILE A 256 -16.87 11.82 -15.60
CA ILE A 256 -17.65 12.64 -16.56
C ILE A 256 -17.69 14.10 -16.10
N ALA A 257 -17.94 14.36 -14.82
CA ALA A 257 -17.98 15.72 -14.28
C ALA A 257 -16.63 16.46 -14.43
N VAL A 258 -15.51 15.75 -14.24
CA VAL A 258 -14.16 16.29 -14.45
C VAL A 258 -13.89 16.50 -15.95
N LEU A 259 -14.20 15.52 -16.81
CA LEU A 259 -13.97 15.59 -18.26
C LEU A 259 -14.86 16.60 -18.98
N TYR A 260 -16.04 16.90 -18.44
CA TYR A 260 -16.91 17.96 -18.94
C TYR A 260 -16.18 19.32 -18.97
N ARG A 261 -15.25 19.54 -18.04
CA ARG A 261 -14.34 20.69 -18.04
C ARG A 261 -13.20 20.46 -19.04
N ARG A 262 -13.38 20.86 -20.30
CA ARG A 262 -12.37 20.66 -21.36
C ARG A 262 -11.03 21.38 -21.14
N ARG A 263 -10.99 22.47 -20.38
CA ARG A 263 -9.76 23.26 -20.16
C ARG A 263 -8.98 22.76 -18.95
N ARG A 264 -7.67 22.52 -19.11
CA ARG A 264 -6.77 22.09 -18.01
C ARG A 264 -6.82 22.99 -16.78
N LYS A 265 -6.95 24.31 -16.95
CA LYS A 265 -7.11 25.27 -15.83
C LYS A 265 -8.38 25.00 -15.01
N ALA A 266 -9.50 24.72 -15.68
CA ALA A 266 -10.77 24.41 -15.00
C ALA A 266 -10.72 23.04 -14.29
N ILE A 267 -10.02 22.06 -14.86
CA ILE A 267 -9.77 20.77 -14.20
C ILE A 267 -8.94 20.98 -12.92
N ALA A 268 -7.93 21.84 -12.95
CA ALA A 268 -7.07 22.11 -11.79
C ALA A 268 -7.84 22.69 -10.59
N GLU A 269 -8.89 23.48 -10.82
CA GLU A 269 -9.72 24.04 -9.76
C GLU A 269 -10.57 22.99 -9.03
N ILE A 270 -11.07 21.98 -9.76
CA ILE A 270 -11.88 20.89 -9.17
C ILE A 270 -11.04 19.71 -8.69
N TRP A 271 -9.79 19.60 -9.13
CA TRP A 271 -8.90 18.48 -8.82
C TRP A 271 -8.76 18.18 -7.32
N PRO A 272 -8.56 19.16 -6.43
CA PRO A 272 -8.49 18.89 -4.98
C PRO A 272 -9.80 18.30 -4.44
N LYS A 273 -10.96 18.72 -4.96
CA LYS A 273 -12.26 18.18 -4.59
C LYS A 273 -12.40 16.73 -5.04
N TYR A 274 -11.94 16.41 -6.26
CA TYR A 274 -11.91 15.04 -6.76
C TYR A 274 -10.99 14.14 -5.91
N CYS A 275 -9.78 14.61 -5.57
CA CYS A 275 -8.89 13.87 -4.66
C CYS A 275 -9.50 13.63 -3.28
N CYS A 276 -10.20 14.63 -2.72
CA CYS A 276 -10.92 14.47 -1.45
C CYS A 276 -12.04 13.45 -1.57
N PHE A 277 -12.84 13.50 -2.65
CA PHE A 277 -13.87 12.51 -2.94
C PHE A 277 -13.30 11.08 -2.98
N LEU A 278 -12.18 10.87 -3.68
CA LEU A 278 -11.52 9.56 -3.73
C LEU A 278 -11.08 9.08 -2.34
N ALA A 279 -10.49 9.96 -1.53
CA ALA A 279 -10.10 9.64 -0.16
C ALA A 279 -11.31 9.28 0.73
N CYS A 280 -12.42 9.99 0.58
CA CYS A 280 -13.66 9.70 1.31
C CYS A 280 -14.29 8.38 0.86
N ILE A 281 -14.36 8.11 -0.44
CA ILE A 281 -14.95 6.88 -0.97
C ILE A 281 -14.16 5.64 -0.56
N ILE A 282 -12.82 5.64 -0.67
CA ILE A 282 -12.02 4.49 -0.24
C ILE A 282 -12.16 4.24 1.27
N THR A 283 -12.24 5.31 2.07
CA THR A 283 -12.48 5.22 3.52
C THR A 283 -13.84 4.58 3.80
N PHE A 284 -14.89 5.03 3.11
CA PHE A 284 -16.25 4.51 3.27
C PHE A 284 -16.39 3.05 2.78
N GLN A 285 -15.75 2.70 1.65
CA GLN A 285 -15.73 1.33 1.16
C GLN A 285 -15.04 0.38 2.13
N TYR A 286 -13.93 0.79 2.75
CA TYR A 286 -13.28 -0.03 3.76
C TYR A 286 -14.16 -0.23 5.00
N PHE A 287 -14.88 0.83 5.42
CA PHE A 287 -15.84 0.74 6.52
C PHE A 287 -16.96 -0.27 6.20
N ILE A 288 -17.45 -0.29 4.97
CA ILE A 288 -18.40 -1.31 4.51
C ILE A 288 -17.77 -2.71 4.55
N CYS A 289 -16.52 -2.87 4.14
CA CYS A 289 -15.84 -4.16 4.21
C CYS A 289 -15.64 -4.68 5.65
N ILE A 290 -15.48 -3.78 6.63
CA ILE A 290 -15.45 -4.16 8.06
C ILE A 290 -16.82 -4.69 8.51
N GLY A 291 -17.91 -4.04 8.06
CA GLY A 291 -19.27 -4.39 8.46
C GLY A 291 -19.56 -4.15 9.94
N ILE A 292 -20.75 -4.58 10.39
CA ILE A 292 -21.14 -4.51 11.80
C ILE A 292 -20.48 -5.63 12.61
N PRO A 293 -20.22 -5.41 13.91
CA PRO A 293 -19.72 -6.47 14.78
C PRO A 293 -20.71 -7.65 14.79
N ALA A 294 -20.17 -8.86 14.69
CA ALA A 294 -20.95 -10.10 14.60
C ALA A 294 -21.45 -10.60 15.99
N ALA A 295 -20.79 -10.18 17.08
CA ALA A 295 -21.11 -10.57 18.46
C ALA A 295 -22.57 -10.37 18.92
N PRO A 296 -23.28 -9.27 18.58
CA PRO A 296 -24.69 -9.08 18.98
C PRO A 296 -25.69 -9.96 18.23
N CYS A 297 -25.26 -10.86 17.34
CA CYS A 297 -26.12 -11.77 16.57
C CYS A 297 -27.26 -11.07 15.81
N ARG A 298 -27.00 -9.85 15.32
CA ARG A 298 -27.94 -9.10 14.49
C ARG A 298 -27.51 -9.20 13.04
N ASP A 299 -28.42 -9.69 12.21
CA ASP A 299 -28.23 -9.72 10.76
C ASP A 299 -28.62 -8.38 10.13
N TYR A 300 -28.26 -8.20 8.87
CA TYR A 300 -28.51 -6.98 8.13
C TYR A 300 -29.97 -6.86 7.65
N PRO A 301 -30.50 -5.63 7.51
CA PRO A 301 -31.89 -5.40 7.14
C PRO A 301 -32.32 -6.02 5.80
N TRP A 302 -31.41 -6.11 4.82
CA TRP A 302 -31.69 -6.73 3.51
C TRP A 302 -31.86 -8.26 3.56
N ARG A 303 -31.62 -8.90 4.71
CA ARG A 303 -31.84 -10.34 4.94
C ARG A 303 -33.10 -10.66 5.75
N PHE A 304 -33.79 -9.64 6.28
CA PHE A 304 -35.02 -9.82 7.07
C PHE A 304 -36.20 -10.28 6.21
N LYS A 305 -37.21 -10.85 6.87
CA LYS A 305 -38.45 -11.24 6.22
C LYS A 305 -39.12 -10.05 5.52
N GLY A 306 -39.47 -10.23 4.24
CA GLY A 306 -40.04 -9.17 3.40
C GLY A 306 -39.03 -8.29 2.65
N ALA A 307 -37.72 -8.48 2.85
CA ALA A 307 -36.69 -7.80 2.07
C ALA A 307 -36.51 -8.45 0.68
N SER A 308 -36.58 -7.65 -0.39
CA SER A 308 -36.49 -8.13 -1.77
C SER A 308 -35.08 -7.98 -2.36
N PHE A 309 -34.04 -8.39 -1.62
CA PHE A 309 -32.65 -8.33 -2.07
C PHE A 309 -32.10 -9.74 -2.28
N ASN A 310 -31.63 -10.03 -3.50
CA ASN A 310 -30.91 -11.28 -3.80
C ASN A 310 -29.39 -11.11 -3.61
N ASP A 311 -28.66 -12.22 -3.63
CA ASP A 311 -27.20 -12.19 -3.45
C ASP A 311 -26.48 -11.37 -4.52
N ASN A 312 -26.98 -11.41 -5.76
CA ASN A 312 -26.38 -10.69 -6.90
C ASN A 312 -26.51 -9.17 -6.74
N ILE A 313 -27.67 -8.67 -6.31
CA ILE A 313 -27.88 -7.23 -6.11
C ILE A 313 -27.10 -6.74 -4.90
N ILE A 314 -27.02 -7.53 -3.82
CA ILE A 314 -26.21 -7.18 -2.63
C ILE A 314 -24.73 -7.05 -3.02
N LYS A 315 -24.22 -8.02 -3.77
CA LYS A 315 -22.85 -8.00 -4.29
C LYS A 315 -22.60 -6.81 -5.20
N TRP A 316 -23.51 -6.51 -6.12
CA TRP A 316 -23.36 -5.41 -7.08
C TRP A 316 -23.46 -4.02 -6.41
N LEU A 317 -24.32 -3.87 -5.40
CA LEU A 317 -24.41 -2.66 -4.58
C LEU A 317 -23.22 -2.48 -3.63
N TYR A 318 -22.38 -3.52 -3.48
CA TYR A 318 -21.25 -3.56 -2.55
C TYR A 318 -21.70 -3.28 -1.11
N PHE A 319 -22.82 -3.88 -0.70
CA PHE A 319 -23.30 -3.81 0.68
C PHE A 319 -22.53 -4.78 1.57
N PRO A 320 -22.37 -4.47 2.87
CA PRO A 320 -21.79 -5.43 3.79
C PRO A 320 -22.72 -6.65 3.89
N ASP A 321 -22.22 -7.85 4.12
CA ASP A 321 -23.08 -9.03 4.29
C ASP A 321 -22.28 -10.16 4.93
N PHE A 322 -22.92 -10.97 5.77
CA PHE A 322 -22.25 -12.11 6.43
C PHE A 322 -22.16 -13.36 5.54
N ILE A 323 -22.99 -13.46 4.49
CA ILE A 323 -22.97 -14.58 3.53
C ILE A 323 -22.10 -14.21 2.33
N VAL A 324 -22.41 -13.08 1.68
CA VAL A 324 -21.72 -12.60 0.48
C VAL A 324 -20.84 -11.41 0.85
N ARG A 325 -19.69 -11.69 1.48
CA ARG A 325 -18.79 -10.62 1.92
C ARG A 325 -18.29 -9.77 0.74
N PRO A 326 -18.31 -8.43 0.87
CA PRO A 326 -17.71 -7.56 -0.14
C PRO A 326 -16.22 -7.88 -0.25
N ASN A 327 -15.70 -7.94 -1.47
CA ASN A 327 -14.29 -8.25 -1.68
C ASN A 327 -13.45 -7.00 -1.42
N PRO A 328 -12.55 -6.99 -0.41
CA PRO A 328 -11.75 -5.82 -0.07
C PRO A 328 -10.64 -5.51 -1.10
N VAL A 329 -10.34 -6.45 -2.01
CA VAL A 329 -9.31 -6.27 -3.05
C VAL A 329 -9.81 -5.41 -4.23
N PHE A 330 -11.14 -5.25 -4.37
CA PHE A 330 -11.76 -4.50 -5.46
C PHE A 330 -12.07 -3.05 -5.09
#